data_AF-A0A5P9HQT3-F1
#
_entry.id   AF-A0A5P9HQT3-F1
#
_cell.length_a   1.000
_cell.length_b   1.000
_cell.length_c   1.000
_cell.angle_alpha   90.00
_cell.angle_beta   90.00
_cell.angle_gamma   90.00
#
_symmetry.space_group_name_H-M   'P 1'
#
loop_
_entity.id
_entity.type
_entity.pdbx_description
1 polymer ?
#
loop_
_entity_poly.entity_id
_entity_poly.type
_entity_poly.pdbx_seq_one_letter_code
_entity_poly.pdbx_strand_id
1 'polypeptide(L)' 'MKINSYLIQLAVTIIAIFGGTFTIRYFRTGELLLDQIIGASVGVILLITSWIWRKMNR' A
#
# COMPACT_ATOMS: atom_id res chain seq x y z
N MET A 1 -7.72 -18.97 -5.50
CA MET A 1 -7.65 -17.97 -4.41
C MET A 1 -8.03 -16.55 -4.90
N LYS A 2 -9.27 -16.34 -5.37
CA LYS A 2 -9.67 -15.04 -5.96
C LYS A 2 -9.57 -13.88 -4.95
N ILE A 3 -9.98 -14.12 -3.69
CA ILE A 3 -9.90 -13.13 -2.59
C ILE A 3 -8.47 -12.65 -2.35
N ASN A 4 -7.49 -13.56 -2.32
CA ASN A 4 -6.09 -13.18 -2.14
C ASN A 4 -5.59 -12.24 -3.25
N SER A 5 -5.95 -12.51 -4.52
CA SER A 5 -5.62 -11.61 -5.62
C SER A 5 -6.25 -10.22 -5.45
N TYR A 6 -7.50 -10.14 -5.00
CA TYR A 6 -8.15 -8.85 -4.73
C TYR A 6 -7.48 -8.10 -3.58
N LEU A 7 -7.03 -8.79 -2.53
CA LEU A 7 -6.28 -8.17 -1.42
C LEU A 7 -4.94 -7.61 -1.88
N ILE A 8 -4.21 -8.33 -2.74
CA ILE A 8 -2.96 -7.85 -3.34
C ILE A 8 -3.23 -6.63 -4.22
N GLN A 9 -4.26 -6.65 -5.07
CA GLN A 9 -4.64 -5.51 -5.91
C GLN A 9 -5.01 -4.29 -5.06
N LEU A 10 -5.82 -4.48 -4.02
CA LEU A 10 -6.20 -3.42 -3.09
C LEU A 10 -4.97 -2.82 -2.41
N ALA A 11 -4.06 -3.67 -1.92
CA ALA A 11 -2.83 -3.22 -1.28
C ALA A 11 -1.97 -2.36 -2.22
N VAL A 12 -1.79 -2.80 -3.47
CA VAL A 12 -1.07 -2.03 -4.50
C VAL A 12 -1.75 -0.69 -4.77
N THR A 13 -3.08 -0.66 -4.88
CA THR A 13 -3.85 0.58 -5.09
C THR A 13 -3.71 1.55 -3.92
N ILE A 14 -3.76 1.07 -2.67
CA ILE A 14 -3.55 1.89 -1.47
C ILE A 14 -2.13 2.49 -1.49
N ILE A 15 -1.11 1.68 -1.75
CA ILE A 15 0.28 2.16 -1.84
C ILE A 15 0.43 3.20 -2.95
N ALA A 16 -0.20 2.98 -4.12
CA ALA A 16 -0.14 3.91 -5.24
C ALA A 16 -0.81 5.26 -4.91
N ILE A 17 -2.01 5.24 -4.30
CA ILE A 17 -2.74 6.46 -3.96
C ILE A 17 -2.02 7.20 -2.83
N PHE A 18 -1.80 6.56 -1.68
CA PHE A 18 -1.24 7.24 -0.51
C PHE A 18 0.25 7.53 -0.67
N GLY A 19 1.03 6.55 -1.11
CA GLY A 19 2.46 6.71 -1.36
C GLY A 19 2.75 7.65 -2.53
N GLY A 20 1.96 7.59 -3.61
CA GLY A 20 2.07 8.51 -4.73
C GLY A 20 1.74 9.95 -4.34
N THR A 21 0.64 10.17 -3.62
CA THR A 21 0.24 11.50 -3.15
C THR A 21 1.29 12.08 -2.20
N PHE A 22 1.77 11.28 -1.24
CA PHE A 22 2.87 11.65 -0.36
C PHE A 22 4.11 12.08 -1.15
N THR A 23 4.54 11.25 -2.10
CA THR A 23 5.76 11.50 -2.90
C THR A 23 5.64 12.81 -3.67
N ILE A 24 4.53 13.02 -4.38
CA ILE A 24 4.31 14.24 -5.17
C ILE A 24 4.31 15.49 -4.28
N ARG A 25 3.58 15.44 -3.15
CA ARG A 25 3.51 16.56 -2.21
C ARG A 25 4.86 16.84 -1.57
N TYR A 26 5.54 15.81 -1.07
CA TYR A 26 6.85 15.95 -0.44
C TYR A 26 7.85 16.64 -1.37
N PHE A 27 7.94 16.22 -2.64
CA PHE A 27 8.86 16.84 -3.60
C PHE A 27 8.45 18.23 -4.08
N ARG A 28 7.14 18.54 -4.12
CA ARG A 28 6.66 19.84 -4.62
C ARG A 28 6.57 20.91 -3.54
N THR A 29 6.12 20.57 -2.34
CA THR A 29 5.84 21.52 -1.25
C THR A 29 6.78 21.37 -0.07
N GLY A 30 7.54 20.27 0.01
CA GLY A 30 8.35 19.95 1.20
C GLY A 30 7.52 19.50 2.40
N GLU A 31 6.20 19.36 2.25
CA GLU A 31 5.31 18.99 3.34
C GLU A 31 5.32 17.48 3.59
N LEU A 32 5.49 17.12 4.86
CA LEU A 32 5.38 15.75 5.34
C LEU A 32 3.93 15.47 5.77
N LEU A 33 3.18 14.79 4.90
CA LEU A 33 1.81 14.35 5.18
C LEU A 33 1.84 13.01 5.93
N LEU A 34 1.79 13.08 7.26
CA LEU A 34 1.81 11.89 8.12
C LEU A 34 0.63 10.95 7.87
N ASP A 35 -0.54 11.48 7.55
CA ASP A 35 -1.72 10.73 7.15
C ASP A 35 -1.46 9.86 5.91
N GLN A 36 -0.73 10.40 4.93
CA GLN A 36 -0.37 9.67 3.72
C GLN A 36 0.69 8.59 3.98
N ILE A 37 1.65 8.86 4.87
CA ILE A 37 2.64 7.88 5.31
C ILE A 37 1.95 6.71 6.03
N ILE A 38 1.01 6.99 6.93
CA ILE A 38 0.24 5.96 7.65
C ILE A 38 -0.56 5.12 6.65
N GLY A 39 -1.30 5.76 5.73
CA GLY A 39 -2.07 5.07 4.71
C GLY A 39 -1.22 4.17 3.80
N ALA A 40 -0.06 4.67 3.35
CA ALA A 40 0.88 3.89 2.56
C ALA A 40 1.44 2.69 3.35
N SER A 41 1.76 2.88 4.63
CA SER A 41 2.26 1.84 5.53
C SER A 41 1.24 0.71 5.72
N VAL A 42 -0.05 1.05 5.89
CA VAL A 42 -1.14 0.06 5.95
C VAL A 42 -1.21 -0.75 4.66
N GLY A 43 -1.08 -0.09 3.50
CA GLY A 43 -1.01 -0.76 2.20
C GLY A 43 0.16 -1.76 2.10
N VAL A 44 1.35 -1.38 2.58
CA VAL A 44 2.52 -2.28 2.59
C VAL A 44 2.29 -3.50 3.49
N ILE A 45 1.76 -3.30 4.69
CA ILE A 45 1.46 -4.41 5.61
C ILE A 45 0.43 -5.37 4.98
N LEU A 46 -0.62 -4.84 4.35
CA LEU A 46 -1.62 -5.65 3.66
C LEU A 46 -1.01 -6.44 2.50
N LEU A 47 -0.09 -5.83 1.75
CA LEU A 47 0.60 -6.50 0.65
C LEU A 47 1.43 -7.68 1.16
N ILE A 48 2.27 -7.44 2.19
CA ILE A 48 3.16 -8.47 2.76
C ILE A 48 2.33 -9.64 3.32
N THR A 49 1.32 -9.36 4.13
CA THR A 49 0.45 -10.39 4.73
C THR A 49 -0.29 -11.20 3.66
N SER A 50 -0.85 -10.53 2.65
CA SER A 50 -1.53 -11.20 1.53
C SER A 50 -0.57 -12.05 0.71
N TRP A 51 0.67 -11.60 0.53
CA TRP A 51 1.68 -12.32 -0.23
C TRP A 51 2.17 -13.58 0.50
N ILE A 52 2.40 -13.48 1.81
CA ILE A 52 2.72 -14.62 2.69
C ILE A 52 1.59 -15.66 2.63
N TRP A 53 0.34 -15.23 2.78
CA TRP A 53 -0.81 -16.14 2.68
C TRP A 53 -0.86 -16.84 1.31
N ARG A 54 -0.64 -16.11 0.22
CA ARG A 54 -0.62 -16.70 -1.12
C ARG A 54 0.44 -17.79 -1.27
N LYS A 55 1.61 -17.59 -0.64
CA LYS A 55 2.73 -18.53 -0.68
C LYS A 55 2.46 -19.77 0.17
N MET A 56 1.86 -19.61 1.35
CA MET A 56 1.59 -20.70 2.28
C MET A 56 0.45 -21.61 1.84
N ASN A 57 -0.47 -21.09 1.04
CA ASN A 57 -1.69 -21.79 0.60
C ASN A 57 -1.65 -22.18 -0.88
N ARG A 58 -0.45 -22.15 -1.47
CA ARG A 58 -0.13 -22.66 -2.81
C ARG A 58 0.49 -24.04 -2.68
#